data_AF-A0A645GUA9-F1
#
_entry.id   AF-A0A645GUA9-F1
#
_cell.length_a   1.000
_cell.length_b   1.000
_cell.length_c   1.000
_cell.angle_alpha   90.00
_cell.angle_beta   90.00
_cell.angle_gamma   90.00
#
_symmetry.space_group_name_H-M   'P 1'
#
loop_
_entity.id
_entity.type
_entity.pdbx_description
1 polymer ?
#
loop_
_entity_poly.entity_id
_entity_poly.type
_entity_poly.pdbx_seq_one_letter_code
_entity_poly.pdbx_strand_id
1 'polypeptide(L)'
;MGDVDLSKFCFVKAHLSTKQHKQDAEYEFESFLNEKEENVQIALARSIFGAIFDKLDEKFNAEISEDCTDVQEIYSSKGVSSDWVKSLVECGVAIQLPDLEKIFTMYGIQNVADMRAYTTEYTRIKMDLLQSCMPVNHVKRTIQELIEYESKTFNGNIKDFSELIHERIKDGNLVTQPFSGEHYIKLLIMILAFKFFYRGIRQ
;
A
#
# COMPACT_ATOMS: atom_id res chain seq x y z
N MET A 1 -40.57 -34.27 -0.58
CA MET A 1 -39.42 -33.50 -0.06
C MET A 1 -39.96 -32.66 1.08
N GLY A 2 -39.51 -32.91 2.31
CA GLY A 2 -39.97 -32.18 3.48
C GLY A 2 -39.23 -30.85 3.58
N ASP A 3 -39.97 -29.77 3.76
CA ASP A 3 -39.42 -28.44 4.02
C ASP A 3 -38.52 -28.48 5.26
N VAL A 4 -37.32 -27.92 5.13
CA VAL A 4 -36.37 -27.82 6.23
C VAL A 4 -36.83 -26.67 7.12
N ASP A 5 -37.23 -26.99 8.36
CA ASP A 5 -37.62 -26.00 9.36
C ASP A 5 -36.38 -25.24 9.87
N LEU A 6 -36.21 -24.01 9.38
CA LEU A 6 -35.10 -23.13 9.73
C LEU A 6 -35.32 -22.37 11.06
N SER A 7 -36.50 -22.47 11.70
CA SER A 7 -36.83 -21.75 12.95
C SER A 7 -35.97 -22.16 14.17
N LYS A 8 -35.20 -23.24 14.02
CA LYS A 8 -34.27 -23.76 15.04
C LYS A 8 -32.82 -23.34 14.82
N PHE A 9 -32.51 -22.66 13.71
CA PHE A 9 -31.16 -22.19 13.45
C PHE A 9 -30.94 -20.87 14.16
N CYS A 10 -30.12 -20.88 15.20
CA CYS A 10 -29.69 -19.68 15.90
C CYS A 10 -28.55 -19.03 15.11
N PHE A 11 -28.68 -17.75 14.73
CA PHE A 11 -27.56 -16.97 14.21
C PHE A 11 -26.58 -16.68 15.34
N VAL A 12 -25.50 -17.45 15.41
CA VAL A 12 -24.45 -17.26 16.42
C VAL A 12 -23.44 -16.24 15.89
N LYS A 13 -23.31 -15.09 16.56
CA LYS A 13 -22.15 -14.20 16.37
C LYS A 13 -20.90 -14.96 16.82
N ALA A 14 -20.05 -15.30 15.88
CA ALA A 14 -18.75 -15.89 16.15
C ALA A 14 -17.67 -14.95 15.60
N HIS A 15 -16.55 -14.83 16.30
CA HIS A 15 -15.36 -14.21 15.71
C HIS A 15 -14.74 -15.19 14.73
N LEU A 16 -14.14 -14.68 13.65
CA LEU A 16 -13.51 -15.49 12.60
C LEU A 16 -12.47 -16.48 13.14
N SER A 17 -11.92 -16.24 14.33
CA SER A 17 -10.89 -17.08 14.92
C SER A 17 -10.83 -17.02 16.46
N THR A 18 -10.17 -18.01 17.04
CA THR A 18 -9.62 -17.93 18.40
C THR A 18 -8.28 -17.18 18.35
N LYS A 19 -7.84 -16.56 19.46
CA LYS A 19 -6.60 -15.74 19.50
C LYS A 19 -5.38 -16.42 18.87
N GLN A 20 -5.24 -17.74 19.05
CA GLN A 20 -4.14 -18.54 18.51
C GLN A 20 -4.15 -18.57 16.98
N HIS A 21 -5.30 -18.89 16.36
CA HIS A 21 -5.42 -18.99 14.91
C HIS A 21 -5.19 -17.65 14.20
N LYS A 22 -5.55 -16.51 14.82
CA LYS A 22 -5.22 -15.19 14.26
C LYS A 22 -3.72 -14.98 14.18
N GLN A 23 -3.01 -15.33 15.25
CA GLN A 23 -1.55 -15.17 15.34
C GLN A 23 -0.82 -16.10 14.37
N ASP A 24 -1.27 -17.35 14.24
CA ASP A 24 -0.68 -18.32 13.30
C ASP A 24 -0.88 -17.85 11.84
N ALA A 25 -2.08 -17.38 11.49
CA ALA A 25 -2.36 -16.83 10.17
C ALA A 25 -1.59 -15.53 9.87
N GLU A 26 -1.40 -14.66 10.87
CA GLU A 26 -0.58 -13.45 10.75
C GLU A 26 0.89 -13.83 10.47
N TYR A 27 1.43 -14.82 11.18
CA TYR A 27 2.80 -15.30 10.99
C TYR A 27 3.01 -15.95 9.61
N GLU A 28 2.07 -16.77 9.14
CA GLU A 28 2.11 -17.34 7.79
C GLU A 28 2.06 -16.26 6.72
N PHE A 29 1.23 -15.24 6.92
CA PHE A 29 1.13 -14.09 6.01
C PHE A 29 2.42 -13.24 5.99
N GLU A 30 3.01 -12.98 7.15
CA GLU A 30 4.32 -12.31 7.27
C GLU A 30 5.41 -13.09 6.52
N SER A 31 5.43 -14.42 6.69
CA SER A 31 6.40 -15.30 6.04
C SER A 31 6.20 -15.32 4.51
N PHE A 32 4.96 -15.45 4.05
CA PHE A 32 4.60 -15.37 2.63
C PHE A 32 5.04 -14.05 1.98
N LEU A 33 4.82 -12.92 2.65
CA LEU A 33 5.22 -11.62 2.12
C LEU A 33 6.75 -11.48 2.03
N ASN A 34 7.49 -11.97 3.04
CA ASN A 34 8.95 -11.94 3.03
C ASN A 34 9.57 -12.86 1.96
N GLU A 35 8.91 -13.95 1.57
CA GLU A 35 9.34 -14.80 0.46
C GLU A 35 9.17 -14.11 -0.90
N LYS A 36 8.14 -13.26 -1.05
CA LYS A 36 7.82 -12.58 -2.31
C LYS A 36 8.55 -11.26 -2.48
N GLU A 37 8.77 -10.53 -1.40
CA GLU A 37 9.43 -9.23 -1.41
C GLU A 37 10.48 -9.18 -0.30
N GLU A 38 11.72 -8.86 -0.66
CA GLU A 38 12.83 -8.88 0.28
C GLU A 38 12.72 -7.70 1.26
N ASN A 39 12.84 -7.95 2.57
CA ASN A 39 12.77 -6.96 3.66
C ASN A 39 11.38 -6.33 3.89
N VAL A 40 10.28 -7.10 3.85
CA VAL A 40 8.96 -6.55 4.20
C VAL A 40 8.99 -6.18 5.69
N GLN A 41 8.75 -4.92 5.99
CA GLN A 41 8.69 -4.47 7.38
C GLN A 41 7.56 -5.22 8.08
N ILE A 42 7.87 -5.86 9.22
CA ILE A 42 6.89 -6.62 10.02
C ILE A 42 5.65 -5.77 10.31
N ALA A 43 5.83 -4.50 10.70
CA ALA A 43 4.71 -3.58 10.96
C ALA A 43 3.80 -3.36 9.74
N LEU A 44 4.35 -3.36 8.52
CA LEU A 44 3.60 -3.24 7.27
C LEU A 44 2.83 -4.54 7.00
N ALA A 45 3.49 -5.70 7.10
CA ALA A 45 2.84 -7.00 6.93
C ALA A 45 1.65 -7.17 7.89
N ARG A 46 1.83 -6.78 9.16
CA ARG A 46 0.76 -6.78 10.18
C ARG A 46 -0.37 -5.81 9.86
N SER A 47 -0.05 -4.62 9.34
CA SER A 47 -1.06 -3.63 8.96
C SER A 47 -1.92 -4.12 7.80
N ILE A 48 -1.28 -4.72 6.78
CA ILE A 48 -1.99 -5.33 5.64
C ILE A 48 -2.86 -6.49 6.12
N PHE A 49 -2.30 -7.39 6.94
CA PHE A 49 -3.03 -8.51 7.52
C PHE A 49 -4.23 -8.04 8.34
N GLY A 50 -4.05 -7.04 9.21
CA GLY A 50 -5.10 -6.45 10.02
C GLY A 50 -6.24 -5.90 9.17
N ALA A 51 -5.93 -5.14 8.12
CA ALA A 51 -6.95 -4.61 7.21
C ALA A 51 -7.73 -5.71 6.48
N ILE A 52 -7.06 -6.78 6.04
CA ILE A 52 -7.71 -7.96 5.43
C ILE A 52 -8.61 -8.64 6.46
N PHE A 53 -8.07 -8.90 7.66
CA PHE A 53 -8.75 -9.62 8.72
C PHE A 53 -9.99 -8.87 9.21
N ASP A 54 -9.89 -7.56 9.43
CA ASP A 54 -11.01 -6.74 9.87
C ASP A 54 -12.13 -6.71 8.81
N LYS A 55 -11.76 -6.67 7.51
CA LYS A 55 -12.75 -6.72 6.44
C LYS A 55 -13.43 -8.10 6.33
N LEU A 56 -12.67 -9.17 6.53
CA LEU A 56 -13.21 -10.53 6.60
C LEU A 56 -14.13 -10.70 7.81
N ASP A 57 -13.76 -10.17 8.97
CA ASP A 57 -14.56 -10.25 10.19
C ASP A 57 -15.86 -9.42 10.07
N GLU A 58 -15.80 -8.24 9.44
CA GLU A 58 -17.00 -7.46 9.06
C GLU A 58 -17.93 -8.28 8.15
N LYS A 59 -17.38 -8.91 7.12
CA LYS A 59 -18.14 -9.71 6.15
C LYS A 59 -18.69 -11.01 6.74
N PHE A 60 -17.98 -11.60 7.69
CA PHE A 60 -18.42 -12.79 8.41
C PHE A 60 -19.58 -12.48 9.35
N ASN A 61 -19.49 -11.34 10.05
CA ASN A 61 -20.51 -10.84 10.97
C ASN A 61 -21.64 -10.06 10.28
N ALA A 62 -21.60 -9.88 8.96
CA ALA A 62 -22.72 -9.37 8.19
C ALA A 62 -23.88 -10.37 8.31
N GLU A 63 -24.84 -10.02 9.18
CA GLU A 63 -26.06 -10.79 9.37
C GLU A 63 -26.88 -10.72 8.09
N ILE A 64 -27.17 -11.88 7.54
CA ILE A 64 -28.11 -12.05 6.44
C ILE A 64 -29.50 -12.04 7.08
N SER A 65 -30.41 -11.20 6.58
CA SER A 65 -31.75 -11.06 7.15
C SER A 65 -32.51 -12.41 7.14
N GLU A 66 -33.45 -12.60 8.07
CA GLU A 66 -34.35 -13.77 8.06
C GLU A 66 -35.19 -13.84 6.78
N ASP A 67 -35.36 -12.71 6.08
CA ASP A 67 -36.05 -12.60 4.79
C ASP A 67 -35.13 -12.85 3.59
N CYS A 68 -33.87 -13.26 3.80
CA CYS A 68 -32.95 -13.56 2.70
C CYS A 68 -33.37 -14.82 1.97
N THR A 69 -33.96 -14.64 0.79
CA THR A 69 -34.46 -15.71 -0.06
C THR A 69 -33.47 -16.16 -1.15
N ASP A 70 -32.36 -15.45 -1.33
CA ASP A 70 -31.45 -15.65 -2.46
C ASP A 70 -30.01 -15.97 -2.04
N VAL A 71 -29.52 -17.11 -2.54
CA VAL A 71 -28.13 -17.55 -2.37
C VAL A 71 -27.14 -16.58 -3.04
N GLN A 72 -27.53 -15.86 -4.10
CA GLN A 72 -26.69 -14.81 -4.70
C GLN A 72 -26.52 -13.60 -3.78
N GLU A 73 -27.52 -13.28 -2.96
CA GLU A 73 -27.41 -12.25 -1.92
C GLU A 73 -26.37 -12.65 -0.88
N ILE A 74 -26.32 -13.93 -0.49
CA ILE A 74 -25.30 -14.49 0.40
C ILE A 74 -23.91 -14.39 -0.23
N TYR A 75 -23.72 -14.80 -1.48
CA TYR A 75 -22.41 -14.75 -2.15
C TYR A 75 -21.90 -13.33 -2.40
N SER A 76 -22.80 -12.39 -2.68
CA SER A 76 -22.43 -10.98 -2.91
C SER A 76 -22.15 -10.22 -1.61
N SER A 77 -22.80 -10.61 -0.51
CA SER A 77 -22.62 -10.00 0.81
C SER A 77 -21.48 -10.64 1.62
N LYS A 78 -21.27 -11.96 1.51
CA LYS A 78 -20.23 -12.73 2.22
C LYS A 78 -19.06 -13.07 1.30
N GLY A 79 -18.05 -12.22 1.34
CA GLY A 79 -16.80 -12.43 0.63
C GLY A 79 -15.98 -11.15 0.51
N VAL A 80 -14.70 -11.33 0.20
CA VAL A 80 -13.79 -10.25 -0.14
C VAL A 80 -13.23 -10.54 -1.52
N SER A 81 -13.27 -9.55 -2.41
CA SER A 81 -12.72 -9.69 -3.76
C SER A 81 -11.22 -9.94 -3.70
N SER A 82 -10.75 -10.92 -4.49
CA SER A 82 -9.32 -11.19 -4.64
C SER A 82 -8.57 -9.99 -5.23
N ASP A 83 -9.22 -9.20 -6.09
CA ASP A 83 -8.65 -7.97 -6.65
C ASP A 83 -8.49 -6.88 -5.58
N TRP A 84 -9.39 -6.82 -4.60
CA TRP A 84 -9.24 -5.91 -3.46
C TRP A 84 -8.05 -6.32 -2.58
N VAL A 85 -7.92 -7.62 -2.29
CA VAL A 85 -6.78 -8.14 -1.50
C VAL A 85 -5.47 -7.88 -2.24
N LYS A 86 -5.41 -8.19 -3.54
CA LYS A 86 -4.24 -7.90 -4.38
C LYS A 86 -3.92 -6.42 -4.38
N SER A 87 -4.91 -5.55 -4.60
CA SER A 87 -4.70 -4.10 -4.60
C SER A 87 -4.19 -3.59 -3.25
N LEU A 88 -4.70 -4.13 -2.13
CA LEU A 88 -4.24 -3.77 -0.78
C LEU A 88 -2.81 -4.24 -0.52
N VAL A 89 -2.48 -5.48 -0.90
CA VAL A 89 -1.13 -6.05 -0.80
C VAL A 89 -0.17 -5.28 -1.71
N GLU A 90 -0.53 -5.04 -2.97
CA GLU A 90 0.25 -4.26 -3.93
C GLU A 90 0.45 -2.83 -3.45
N CYS A 91 -0.58 -2.19 -2.88
CA CYS A 91 -0.45 -0.87 -2.28
C CYS A 91 0.54 -0.91 -1.12
N GLY A 92 0.35 -1.83 -0.17
CA GLY A 92 1.18 -1.99 1.02
C GLY A 92 2.62 -2.35 0.70
N VAL A 93 2.85 -3.32 -0.17
CA VAL A 93 4.16 -3.72 -0.69
C VAL A 93 4.77 -2.61 -1.55
N ALA A 94 3.98 -1.83 -2.29
CA ALA A 94 4.47 -0.62 -2.95
C ALA A 94 4.86 0.48 -1.93
N ILE A 95 4.60 0.32 -0.63
CA ILE A 95 5.14 1.16 0.45
C ILE A 95 6.51 0.67 0.91
N GLN A 96 7.00 -0.50 0.48
CA GLN A 96 8.32 -0.97 0.88
C GLN A 96 9.38 -0.01 0.34
N LEU A 97 9.76 0.94 1.17
CA LEU A 97 10.60 2.06 0.75
C LEU A 97 12.04 1.56 0.67
N PRO A 98 12.81 1.94 -0.35
CA PRO A 98 14.24 1.66 -0.37
C PRO A 98 14.92 2.26 0.86
N ASP A 99 15.97 1.60 1.36
CA ASP A 99 16.74 2.09 2.49
C ASP A 99 17.25 3.52 2.22
N LEU A 100 17.15 4.39 3.23
CA LEU A 100 17.61 5.78 3.09
C LEU A 100 19.08 5.86 2.70
N GLU A 101 19.93 4.98 3.22
CA GLU A 101 21.35 4.92 2.83
C GLU A 101 21.53 4.59 1.35
N LYS A 102 20.71 3.70 0.78
CA LYS A 102 20.73 3.39 -0.66
C LYS A 102 20.32 4.62 -1.47
N ILE A 103 19.28 5.34 -1.04
CA ILE A 103 18.88 6.60 -1.66
C ILE A 103 20.00 7.64 -1.56
N PHE A 104 20.55 7.88 -0.38
CA PHE A 104 21.63 8.86 -0.21
C PHE A 104 22.85 8.55 -1.06
N THR A 105 23.25 7.28 -1.11
CA THR A 105 24.38 6.84 -1.95
C THR A 105 24.08 7.04 -3.43
N MET A 106 22.90 6.61 -3.89
CA MET A 106 22.50 6.68 -5.29
C MET A 106 22.35 8.12 -5.81
N TYR A 107 21.83 9.02 -4.98
CA TYR A 107 21.63 10.42 -5.34
C TYR A 107 22.82 11.33 -4.94
N GLY A 108 23.87 10.77 -4.33
CA GLY A 108 25.05 11.52 -3.91
C GLY A 108 24.77 12.53 -2.79
N ILE A 109 23.81 12.25 -1.91
CA ILE A 109 23.43 13.13 -0.80
C ILE A 109 24.45 12.95 0.33
N GLN A 110 25.32 13.93 0.52
CA GLN A 110 26.38 13.92 1.54
C GLN A 110 26.21 15.00 2.60
N ASN A 111 25.33 15.99 2.36
CA ASN A 111 25.10 17.09 3.28
C ASN A 111 24.29 16.61 4.50
N VAL A 112 24.84 16.80 5.70
CA VAL A 112 24.22 16.37 6.97
C VAL A 112 22.86 17.03 7.20
N ALA A 113 22.68 18.31 6.81
CA ALA A 113 21.40 19.00 6.95
C ALA A 113 20.33 18.36 6.04
N ASP A 114 20.67 18.08 4.78
CA ASP A 114 19.76 17.44 3.83
C ASP A 114 19.43 16.00 4.28
N MET A 115 20.42 15.23 4.74
CA MET A 115 20.20 13.89 5.28
C MET A 115 19.22 13.91 6.46
N ARG A 116 19.33 14.90 7.37
CA ARG A 116 18.40 15.06 8.50
C ARG A 116 16.99 15.44 8.04
N ALA A 117 16.88 16.36 7.09
CA ALA A 117 15.60 16.76 6.51
C ALA A 117 14.92 15.56 5.84
N TYR A 118 15.62 14.85 4.96
CA TYR A 118 15.10 13.66 4.29
C TYR A 118 14.77 12.52 5.25
N THR A 119 15.53 12.31 6.33
CA THR A 119 15.18 11.30 7.33
C THR A 119 13.85 11.60 8.03
N THR A 120 13.61 12.88 8.32
CA THR A 120 12.35 13.34 8.92
C THR A 120 11.18 13.12 7.95
N GLU A 121 11.34 13.57 6.70
CA GLU A 121 10.31 13.39 5.67
C GLU A 121 10.08 11.92 5.30
N TYR A 122 11.10 11.07 5.37
CA TYR A 122 10.97 9.64 5.09
C TYR A 122 10.01 8.96 6.07
N THR A 123 10.09 9.32 7.36
CA THR A 123 9.15 8.82 8.38
C THR A 123 7.73 9.30 8.09
N ARG A 124 7.57 10.57 7.70
CA ARG A 124 6.28 11.15 7.31
C ARG A 124 5.70 10.46 6.07
N ILE A 125 6.48 10.30 5.01
CA ILE A 125 6.09 9.59 3.77
C ILE A 125 5.63 8.16 4.10
N LYS A 126 6.34 7.43 4.99
CA LYS A 126 5.91 6.09 5.42
C LYS A 126 4.51 6.13 6.03
N MET A 127 4.26 7.03 6.98
CA MET A 127 2.96 7.16 7.63
C MET A 127 1.87 7.54 6.64
N ASP A 128 2.14 8.53 5.79
CA ASP A 128 1.23 9.06 4.79
C ASP A 128 0.82 7.98 3.76
N LEU A 129 1.77 7.13 3.36
CA LEU A 129 1.52 5.99 2.48
C LEU A 129 0.72 4.87 3.18
N LEU A 130 1.00 4.61 4.46
CA LEU A 130 0.30 3.57 5.25
C LEU A 130 -1.16 3.92 5.51
N GLN A 131 -1.47 5.20 5.68
CA GLN A 131 -2.82 5.67 6.00
C GLN A 131 -3.77 5.72 4.78
N SER A 132 -3.27 5.40 3.57
CA SER A 132 -4.03 5.40 2.31
C SER A 132 -4.94 6.61 2.15
N CYS A 133 -4.47 7.81 2.52
CA CYS A 133 -5.28 9.01 2.42
C CYS A 133 -5.37 9.48 0.94
N MET A 134 -6.57 9.86 0.52
CA MET A 134 -6.86 10.29 -0.87
C MET A 134 -5.88 11.36 -1.40
N PRO A 135 -5.46 12.37 -0.63
CA PRO A 135 -4.52 13.38 -1.12
C PRO A 135 -3.12 12.82 -1.44
N VAL A 136 -2.58 11.93 -0.60
CA VAL A 136 -1.26 11.32 -0.82
C VAL A 136 -1.29 10.37 -2.02
N ASN A 137 -2.37 9.61 -2.16
CA ASN A 137 -2.57 8.73 -3.30
C ASN A 137 -2.63 9.51 -4.62
N HIS A 138 -3.29 10.67 -4.62
CA HIS A 138 -3.31 11.56 -5.78
C HIS A 138 -1.90 12.04 -6.14
N VAL A 139 -1.16 12.61 -5.19
CA VAL A 139 0.21 13.10 -5.41
C VAL A 139 1.13 11.98 -5.90
N LYS A 140 1.09 10.80 -5.24
CA LYS A 140 1.86 9.63 -5.65
C LYS A 140 1.56 9.24 -7.10
N ARG A 141 0.28 9.15 -7.47
CA ARG A 141 -0.15 8.76 -8.82
C ARG A 141 0.32 9.77 -9.86
N THR A 142 0.16 11.06 -9.59
CA THR A 142 0.62 12.14 -10.47
C THR A 142 2.12 12.03 -10.73
N ILE A 143 2.93 11.78 -9.68
CA ILE A 143 4.38 11.59 -9.83
C ILE A 143 4.69 10.32 -10.65
N GLN A 144 3.98 9.22 -10.41
CA GLN A 144 4.18 7.97 -11.16
C GLN A 144 3.86 8.12 -12.66
N GLU A 145 2.73 8.73 -12.99
CA GLU A 145 2.32 9.00 -14.38
C GLU A 145 3.35 9.89 -15.10
N LEU A 146 3.90 10.88 -14.38
CA LEU A 146 4.95 11.75 -14.90
C LEU A 146 6.27 11.01 -15.11
N ILE A 147 6.66 10.14 -14.18
CA ILE A 147 7.83 9.26 -14.31
C ILE A 147 7.69 8.37 -15.55
N GLU A 148 6.55 7.70 -15.71
CA GLU A 148 6.30 6.82 -16.87
C GLU A 148 6.31 7.57 -18.20
N TYR A 149 5.86 8.83 -18.20
CA TYR A 149 5.86 9.67 -19.39
C TYR A 149 7.28 10.09 -19.78
N GLU A 150 8.02 10.70 -18.85
CA GLU A 150 9.36 11.24 -19.11
C GLU A 150 10.40 10.13 -19.32
N SER A 151 10.22 8.95 -18.71
CA SER A 151 11.16 7.84 -18.85
C SER A 151 11.32 7.31 -20.27
N LYS A 152 10.33 7.53 -21.14
CA LYS A 152 10.34 7.03 -22.54
C LYS A 152 11.41 7.70 -23.40
N THR A 153 11.75 8.94 -23.07
CA THR A 153 12.66 9.78 -23.85
C THR A 153 13.93 10.15 -23.08
N PHE A 154 13.98 9.81 -21.80
CA PHE A 154 15.08 10.19 -20.93
C PHE A 154 16.29 9.29 -21.11
N ASN A 155 17.40 9.87 -21.54
CA ASN A 155 18.73 9.25 -21.59
C ASN A 155 19.65 9.99 -20.63
N GLY A 156 19.69 9.55 -19.38
CA GLY A 156 20.51 10.14 -18.32
C GLY A 156 20.58 9.24 -17.09
N ASN A 157 21.16 9.75 -16.01
CA ASN A 157 21.17 9.03 -14.74
C ASN A 157 19.90 9.35 -13.92
N ILE A 158 19.63 8.54 -12.89
CA ILE A 158 18.43 8.67 -12.05
C ILE A 158 18.35 9.97 -11.27
N LYS A 159 19.50 10.59 -10.96
CA LYS A 159 19.56 11.87 -10.26
C LYS A 159 19.03 12.99 -11.15
N ASP A 160 19.58 13.11 -12.35
CA ASP A 160 19.14 14.08 -13.36
C ASP A 160 17.66 13.86 -13.72
N PHE A 161 17.21 12.60 -13.74
CA PHE A 161 15.80 12.26 -13.94
C PHE A 161 14.90 12.80 -12.83
N SER A 162 15.30 12.59 -11.57
CA SER A 162 14.49 13.04 -10.43
C SER A 162 14.44 14.56 -10.32
N GLU A 163 15.51 15.25 -10.72
CA GLU A 163 15.53 16.71 -10.84
C GLU A 163 14.58 17.20 -11.94
N LEU A 164 14.57 16.56 -13.12
CA LEU A 164 13.62 16.86 -14.20
C LEU A 164 12.16 16.73 -13.72
N ILE A 165 11.83 15.62 -13.05
CA ILE A 165 10.48 15.37 -12.53
C ILE A 165 10.09 16.44 -11.50
N HIS A 166 11.03 16.85 -10.63
CA HIS A 166 10.80 17.89 -9.65
C HIS A 166 10.48 19.25 -10.30
N GLU A 167 11.24 19.64 -11.32
CA GLU A 167 10.98 20.88 -12.07
C GLU A 167 9.62 20.83 -12.78
N ARG A 168 9.26 19.72 -13.42
CA ARG A 168 7.94 19.52 -14.04
C ARG A 168 6.78 19.70 -13.07
N ILE A 169 6.91 19.16 -11.85
CA ILE A 169 5.89 19.29 -10.80
C ILE A 169 5.73 20.75 -10.36
N LYS A 170 6.86 21.44 -10.22
CA LYS A 170 6.91 22.84 -9.82
C LYS A 170 6.31 23.76 -10.88
N ASP A 171 6.69 23.57 -12.15
CA ASP A 171 6.21 24.36 -13.29
C ASP A 171 4.71 24.15 -13.54
N GLY A 172 4.24 22.92 -13.41
CA GLY A 172 2.82 22.57 -13.61
C GLY A 172 1.93 22.82 -12.40
N ASN A 173 2.49 23.21 -11.24
CA ASN A 173 1.77 23.29 -9.95
C ASN A 173 0.93 22.03 -9.67
N LEU A 174 1.52 20.86 -9.92
CA LEU A 174 0.80 19.57 -9.97
C LEU A 174 0.51 18.98 -8.57
N VAL A 175 1.00 19.60 -7.50
CA VAL A 175 0.89 19.11 -6.12
C VAL A 175 0.30 20.19 -5.22
N THR A 176 -0.66 19.82 -4.38
CA THR A 176 -1.37 20.74 -3.47
C THR A 176 -0.59 21.05 -2.19
N GLN A 177 -0.91 22.20 -1.56
CA GLN A 177 -0.14 22.79 -0.44
C GLN A 177 0.12 21.95 0.83
N PRO A 178 -0.66 20.91 1.23
CA PRO A 178 -0.25 20.11 2.40
C PRO A 178 0.99 19.24 2.15
N PHE A 179 1.34 18.99 0.87
CA PHE A 179 2.46 18.13 0.46
C PHE A 179 3.54 18.89 -0.32
N SER A 180 3.45 20.22 -0.46
CA SER A 180 4.40 21.03 -1.23
C SER A 180 5.75 21.28 -0.51
N GLY A 181 6.05 20.52 0.55
CA GLY A 181 7.34 20.57 1.21
C GLY A 181 8.42 20.10 0.24
N GLU A 182 9.41 20.94 -0.04
CA GLU A 182 10.42 20.67 -1.07
C GLU A 182 11.15 19.34 -0.82
N HIS A 183 11.59 19.08 0.42
CA HIS A 183 12.25 17.82 0.79
C HIS A 183 11.32 16.61 0.70
N TYR A 184 10.03 16.76 1.03
CA TYR A 184 9.04 15.70 0.95
C TYR A 184 8.86 15.25 -0.50
N ILE A 185 8.63 16.19 -1.41
CA ILE A 185 8.41 15.90 -2.83
C ILE A 185 9.68 15.36 -3.48
N LYS A 186 10.84 15.98 -3.24
CA LYS A 186 12.12 15.46 -3.74
C LYS A 186 12.33 14.01 -3.31
N LEU A 187 12.14 13.70 -2.03
CA LEU A 187 12.32 12.35 -1.52
C LEU A 187 11.29 11.37 -2.09
N LEU A 188 10.02 11.78 -2.22
CA LEU A 188 8.98 10.94 -2.80
C LEU A 188 9.29 10.63 -4.28
N ILE A 189 9.76 11.60 -5.05
CA ILE A 189 10.23 11.39 -6.42
C ILE A 189 11.40 10.40 -6.43
N MET A 190 12.41 10.60 -5.58
CA MET A 190 13.59 9.73 -5.53
C MET A 190 13.21 8.27 -5.24
N ILE A 191 12.27 8.05 -4.31
CA ILE A 191 11.73 6.74 -3.96
C ILE A 191 11.00 6.10 -5.14
N LEU A 192 10.12 6.87 -5.80
CA LEU A 192 9.29 6.35 -6.89
C LEU A 192 10.11 6.08 -8.15
N ALA A 193 11.05 6.96 -8.49
CA ALA A 193 12.00 6.77 -9.58
C ALA A 193 12.90 5.56 -9.32
N PHE A 194 13.41 5.41 -8.08
CA PHE A 194 14.19 4.23 -7.70
C PHE A 194 13.38 2.95 -7.93
N LYS A 195 12.13 2.92 -7.47
CA LYS A 195 11.25 1.77 -7.71
C LYS A 195 11.01 1.52 -9.18
N PHE A 196 10.78 2.56 -9.97
CA PHE A 196 10.51 2.42 -11.40
C PHE A 196 11.69 1.77 -12.15
N PHE A 197 12.90 2.31 -11.99
CA PHE A 197 14.07 1.80 -12.71
C PHE A 197 14.60 0.47 -12.17
N TYR A 198 14.45 0.19 -10.87
CA TYR A 198 15.05 -0.98 -10.24
C TYR A 198 14.06 -2.12 -9.91
N ARG A 199 12.73 -1.91 -9.95
CA ARG A 199 11.76 -3.03 -10.01
C ARG A 199 11.62 -3.64 -11.41
N GLY A 200 12.10 -2.96 -12.46
CA GLY A 200 12.07 -3.44 -13.84
C GLY A 200 13.16 -4.45 -14.25
N ILE A 201 14.05 -4.88 -13.34
CA ILE A 201 15.17 -5.79 -13.65
C ILE A 201 14.75 -7.28 -13.64
N ARG A 202 13.45 -7.59 -13.50
CA ARG A 202 12.93 -8.96 -13.71
C ARG A 202 11.59 -8.93 -14.46
N GLN A 203 11.65 -8.91 -15.79
CA GLN A 203 10.65 -9.55 -16.65
C GLN A 203 11.36 -10.51 -17.59
#